data_AF-A0A844GFU8-F1
#
_entry.id   AF-A0A844GFU8-F1
#
_cell.length_a   1.000
_cell.length_b   1.000
_cell.length_c   1.000
_cell.angle_alpha   90.00
_cell.angle_beta   90.00
_cell.angle_gamma   90.00
#
_symmetry.space_group_name_H-M   'P 1'
#
loop_
_entity.id
_entity.type
_entity.pdbx_description
1 polymer ?
#
loop_
_entity_poly.entity_id
_entity_poly.type
_entity_poly.pdbx_seq_one_letter_code
_entity_poly.pdbx_strand_id
1 'polypeptide(L)'
;MNKRRTQFLSMGIPSMFVIFSVLCLVILALLTLGTSRQDLQAAQVSLKQTTDYCNACTQASAQYQNIVAAARDAACASSDKSDYLSRMKNLVKDFSDISLTWDSTNQTASFVLDYSDSQGLYVEFQLSWPAQDSSFSPQLLTWKTVTTGTWNPNNRQPVYKGEQS
;
A
#
# COMPACT_ATOMS: atom_id res chain seq x y z
N MET A 1 36.75 -79.14 -10.88
CA MET A 1 36.79 -78.50 -12.21
C MET A 1 35.81 -77.33 -12.22
N ASN A 2 36.31 -76.16 -12.60
CA ASN A 2 35.75 -74.81 -12.39
C ASN A 2 34.42 -74.58 -13.13
N LYS A 3 33.43 -73.95 -12.49
CA LYS A 3 32.35 -73.24 -13.20
C LYS A 3 31.88 -72.03 -12.40
N ARG A 4 32.56 -70.90 -12.62
CA ARG A 4 32.13 -69.57 -12.17
C ARG A 4 30.78 -69.25 -12.82
N ARG A 5 29.73 -69.10 -12.02
CA ARG A 5 28.42 -68.58 -12.46
C ARG A 5 28.08 -67.33 -11.66
N THR A 6 28.54 -66.17 -12.11
CA THR A 6 28.00 -64.86 -11.68
C THR A 6 28.51 -63.75 -12.62
N GLN A 7 28.10 -63.73 -13.89
CA GLN A 7 28.48 -62.64 -14.80
C GLN A 7 27.37 -62.12 -15.73
N PHE A 8 26.09 -62.28 -15.39
CA PHE A 8 25.01 -61.87 -16.31
C PHE A 8 23.93 -60.93 -15.76
N LEU A 9 24.18 -60.18 -14.68
CA LEU A 9 23.20 -59.17 -14.21
C LEU A 9 23.80 -57.79 -13.88
N SER A 10 25.08 -57.54 -14.18
CA SER A 10 25.79 -56.37 -13.64
C SER A 10 25.73 -55.08 -14.46
N MET A 11 25.01 -55.04 -15.60
CA MET A 11 24.97 -53.86 -16.49
C MET A 11 23.62 -53.09 -16.50
N GLY A 12 22.55 -53.63 -15.91
CA GLY A 12 21.22 -53.01 -15.94
C GLY A 12 20.86 -52.19 -14.69
N ILE A 13 21.27 -52.67 -13.52
CA ILE A 13 20.99 -52.01 -12.22
C ILE A 13 21.70 -50.65 -12.11
N PRO A 14 22.98 -50.48 -12.50
CA PRO A 14 23.63 -49.17 -12.45
C PRO A 14 22.95 -48.15 -13.37
N SER A 15 22.47 -48.58 -14.55
CA SER A 15 21.80 -47.72 -15.53
C SER A 15 20.42 -47.25 -15.04
N MET A 16 19.65 -48.12 -14.39
CA MET A 16 18.35 -47.75 -13.80
C MET A 16 18.49 -46.73 -12.67
N PHE A 17 19.50 -46.88 -11.81
CA PHE A 17 19.77 -45.91 -10.75
C PHE A 17 20.18 -44.54 -11.32
N VAL A 18 20.93 -44.49 -12.42
CA VAL A 18 21.28 -43.24 -13.09
C VAL A 18 20.04 -42.54 -13.66
N ILE A 19 19.15 -43.27 -14.36
CA ILE A 19 17.92 -42.70 -14.92
C ILE A 19 17.00 -42.15 -13.82
N PHE A 20 16.81 -42.93 -12.74
CA PHE A 20 16.02 -42.49 -11.59
C PHE A 20 16.60 -41.25 -10.92
N SER A 21 17.92 -41.21 -10.73
CA SER A 21 18.61 -40.05 -10.15
C SER A 21 18.45 -38.80 -11.03
N VAL A 22 18.55 -38.94 -12.35
CA VAL A 22 18.35 -37.83 -13.29
C VAL A 22 16.90 -37.33 -13.25
N LEU A 23 15.91 -38.23 -13.21
CA LEU A 23 14.50 -37.83 -13.05
C LEU A 23 14.27 -37.09 -11.72
N CYS A 24 14.84 -37.57 -10.61
CA CYS A 24 14.77 -36.89 -9.32
C CYS A 24 15.43 -35.50 -9.38
N LEU A 25 16.59 -35.37 -10.01
CA LEU A 25 17.27 -34.07 -10.20
C LEU A 25 16.42 -33.10 -11.02
N VAL A 26 15.77 -33.57 -12.10
CA VAL A 26 14.89 -32.73 -12.93
C VAL A 26 13.66 -32.28 -12.14
N ILE A 27 13.04 -33.16 -11.36
CA ILE A 27 11.86 -32.81 -10.53
C ILE A 27 12.27 -31.78 -9.47
N LEU A 28 13.39 -31.99 -8.78
CA LEU A 28 13.90 -31.04 -7.78
C LEU A 28 14.24 -29.68 -8.41
N ALA A 29 14.83 -29.66 -9.60
CA ALA A 29 15.13 -28.44 -10.34
C ALA A 29 13.87 -27.68 -10.75
N LEU A 30 12.84 -28.38 -11.23
CA LEU A 30 11.56 -27.78 -11.61
C LEU A 30 10.81 -27.22 -10.39
N LEU A 31 10.81 -27.94 -9.27
CA LEU A 31 10.25 -27.46 -8.01
C LEU A 31 10.99 -26.20 -7.53
N THR A 32 12.32 -26.22 -7.53
CA THR A 32 13.17 -25.09 -7.11
C THR A 32 12.99 -23.87 -8.02
N LEU A 33 12.82 -24.06 -9.33
CA LEU A 33 12.54 -22.97 -10.26
C LEU A 33 11.15 -22.38 -10.04
N GLY A 34 10.16 -23.25 -9.77
CA GLY A 34 8.80 -22.85 -9.44
C GLY A 34 8.74 -21.98 -8.18
N THR A 35 9.40 -22.41 -7.10
CA THR A 35 9.47 -21.64 -5.86
C THR A 35 10.22 -20.33 -6.05
N SER A 36 11.36 -20.33 -6.75
CA SER A 36 12.14 -19.12 -7.00
C SER A 36 11.36 -18.05 -7.79
N ARG A 37 10.50 -18.47 -8.74
CA ARG A 37 9.64 -17.53 -9.48
C ARG A 37 8.55 -16.93 -8.61
N GLN A 38 7.94 -17.74 -7.76
CA GLN A 38 6.93 -17.28 -6.80
C GLN A 38 7.54 -16.31 -5.78
N ASP A 39 8.71 -16.65 -5.24
CA ASP A 39 9.45 -15.81 -4.30
C ASP A 39 9.85 -14.47 -4.93
N LEU A 40 10.30 -14.48 -6.18
CA LEU A 40 10.63 -13.26 -6.92
C LEU A 40 9.40 -12.38 -7.17
N GLN A 41 8.27 -12.98 -7.56
CA GLN A 41 7.01 -12.24 -7.72
C GLN A 41 6.54 -11.64 -6.38
N ALA A 42 6.60 -12.40 -5.31
CA ALA A 42 6.25 -11.93 -3.97
C ALA A 42 7.17 -10.78 -3.51
N ALA A 43 8.48 -10.89 -3.74
CA ALA A 43 9.44 -9.84 -3.44
C ALA A 43 9.21 -8.57 -4.27
N GLN A 44 8.89 -8.70 -5.56
CA GLN A 44 8.56 -7.57 -6.43
C GLN A 44 7.29 -6.85 -5.98
N VAL A 45 6.25 -7.58 -5.60
CA VAL A 45 5.01 -7.00 -5.06
C VAL A 45 5.29 -6.25 -3.77
N SER A 46 6.07 -6.83 -2.86
CA SER A 46 6.44 -6.19 -1.60
C SER A 46 7.25 -4.91 -1.83
N LEU A 47 8.25 -4.94 -2.73
CA LEU A 47 9.05 -3.77 -3.09
C LEU A 47 8.18 -2.67 -3.71
N LYS A 48 7.26 -3.03 -4.61
CA LYS A 48 6.34 -2.09 -5.25
C LYS A 48 5.45 -1.41 -4.21
N GLN A 49 4.87 -2.16 -3.28
CA GLN A 49 4.07 -1.61 -2.19
C GLN A 49 4.86 -0.62 -1.33
N THR A 50 6.10 -0.94 -0.96
CA THR A 50 6.96 -0.01 -0.20
C THR A 50 7.28 1.25 -0.99
N THR A 51 7.58 1.10 -2.28
CA THR A 51 7.91 2.23 -3.17
C THR A 51 6.70 3.15 -3.37
N ASP A 52 5.53 2.58 -3.66
CA ASP A 52 4.29 3.31 -3.85
C ASP A 52 3.89 4.06 -2.57
N TYR A 53 4.03 3.44 -1.40
CA TYR A 53 3.80 4.10 -0.10
C TYR A 53 4.79 5.23 0.18
N CYS A 54 6.09 5.03 -0.05
CA CYS A 54 7.10 6.08 0.11
C CYS A 54 6.82 7.27 -0.82
N ASN A 55 6.52 6.99 -2.09
CA ASN A 55 6.17 8.02 -3.06
C ASN A 55 4.90 8.78 -2.64
N ALA A 56 3.89 8.08 -2.12
CA ALA A 56 2.68 8.70 -1.58
C ALA A 56 2.99 9.61 -0.39
N CYS A 57 3.89 9.20 0.51
CA CYS A 57 4.30 10.03 1.64
C CYS A 57 5.03 11.30 1.18
N THR A 58 5.92 11.20 0.18
CA THR A 58 6.60 12.36 -0.40
C THR A 58 5.61 13.30 -1.07
N GLN A 59 4.68 12.77 -1.87
CA GLN A 59 3.64 13.56 -2.53
C GLN A 59 2.70 14.24 -1.51
N ALA A 60 2.20 13.51 -0.52
CA ALA A 60 1.36 14.07 0.53
C ALA A 60 2.09 15.15 1.34
N SER A 61 3.39 14.99 1.58
CA SER A 61 4.20 16.03 2.24
C SER A 61 4.28 17.29 1.40
N ALA A 62 4.50 17.17 0.08
CA ALA A 62 4.52 18.30 -0.83
C ALA A 62 3.16 19.01 -0.89
N GLN A 63 2.07 18.24 -0.99
CA GLN A 63 0.70 18.78 -0.98
C GLN A 63 0.39 19.52 0.32
N TYR A 64 0.73 18.91 1.47
CA TYR A 64 0.59 19.54 2.78
C TYR A 64 1.31 20.89 2.84
N GLN A 65 2.57 20.96 2.40
CA GLN A 65 3.34 22.21 2.40
C GLN A 65 2.72 23.27 1.48
N ASN A 66 2.22 22.88 0.30
CA ASN A 66 1.54 23.79 -0.63
C ASN A 66 0.26 24.37 -0.01
N ILE A 67 -0.56 23.54 0.63
CA ILE A 67 -1.79 23.98 1.29
C ILE A 67 -1.47 24.90 2.47
N VAL A 68 -0.48 24.55 3.29
CA VAL A 68 -0.02 25.36 4.43
C VAL A 68 0.48 26.72 3.98
N ALA A 69 1.27 26.77 2.90
CA ALA A 69 1.78 28.02 2.35
C ALA A 69 0.62 28.90 1.85
N ALA A 70 -0.30 28.32 1.07
CA ALA A 70 -1.43 29.07 0.54
C ALA A 70 -2.40 29.54 1.65
N ALA A 71 -2.57 28.74 2.71
CA ALA A 71 -3.33 29.13 3.90
C ALA A 71 -2.64 30.25 4.69
N ARG A 72 -1.31 30.23 4.78
CA ARG A 72 -0.52 31.31 5.38
C ARG A 72 -0.68 32.61 4.59
N ASP A 73 -0.61 32.55 3.27
CA ASP A 73 -0.81 33.72 2.41
C ASP A 73 -2.23 34.26 2.54
N ALA A 74 -3.23 33.38 2.61
CA ALA A 74 -4.61 33.76 2.90
C ALA A 74 -4.74 34.42 4.28
N ALA A 75 -4.01 33.93 5.29
CA ALA A 75 -4.00 34.54 6.61
C ALA A 75 -3.36 35.94 6.60
N CYS A 76 -2.23 36.12 5.91
CA CYS A 76 -1.58 37.42 5.77
C CYS A 76 -2.42 38.45 4.98
N ALA A 77 -3.22 37.98 4.02
CA ALA A 77 -4.10 38.83 3.22
C ALA A 77 -5.44 39.15 3.91
N SER A 78 -5.76 38.49 5.02
CA SER A 78 -7.03 38.67 5.74
C SER A 78 -6.91 39.72 6.83
N SER A 79 -7.94 40.55 6.98
CA SER A 79 -8.00 41.51 8.10
C SER A 79 -8.56 40.90 9.38
N ASP A 80 -9.52 39.97 9.24
CA ASP A 80 -10.25 39.36 10.35
C ASP A 80 -10.42 37.85 10.16
N LYS A 81 -10.70 37.14 11.26
CA LYS A 81 -10.98 35.69 11.24
C LYS A 81 -12.08 35.31 10.24
N SER A 82 -13.11 36.14 10.07
CA SER A 82 -14.20 35.84 9.13
C SER A 82 -13.77 35.96 7.66
N ASP A 83 -12.86 36.88 7.34
CA ASP A 83 -12.30 37.00 5.99
C ASP A 83 -11.42 35.79 5.68
N TYR A 84 -10.58 35.40 6.64
CA TYR A 84 -9.74 34.20 6.53
C TYR A 84 -10.56 32.93 6.26
N LEU A 85 -11.63 32.70 7.05
CA LEU A 85 -12.51 31.55 6.85
C LEU A 85 -13.17 31.55 5.46
N SER A 86 -13.49 32.73 4.93
CA SER A 86 -14.09 32.88 3.60
C SER A 86 -13.09 32.61 2.48
N ARG A 87 -11.84 33.08 2.64
CA ARG A 87 -10.74 32.79 1.70
C ARG A 87 -10.37 31.31 1.70
N MET A 88 -10.27 30.67 2.86
CA MET A 88 -10.00 29.23 2.97
C MET A 88 -11.08 28.39 2.26
N LYS A 89 -12.36 28.78 2.34
CA LYS A 89 -13.43 28.12 1.59
C LYS A 89 -13.27 28.23 0.06
N ASN A 90 -12.70 29.33 -0.42
CA ASN A 90 -12.38 29.47 -1.84
C ASN A 90 -11.11 28.70 -2.20
N LEU A 91 -10.10 28.70 -1.34
CA LEU A 91 -8.84 27.96 -1.51
C LEU A 91 -9.08 26.46 -1.78
N VAL A 92 -10.06 25.87 -1.09
CA VAL A 92 -10.44 24.46 -1.29
C VAL A 92 -10.78 24.14 -2.75
N LYS A 93 -11.33 25.11 -3.49
CA LYS A 93 -11.67 24.93 -4.91
C LYS A 93 -10.43 24.84 -5.78
N ASP A 94 -9.34 25.50 -5.40
CA ASP A 94 -8.06 25.45 -6.12
C ASP A 94 -7.38 24.09 -5.94
N PHE A 95 -7.76 23.32 -4.90
CA PHE A 95 -7.27 21.98 -4.60
C PHE A 95 -8.32 20.89 -4.90
N SER A 96 -9.20 21.10 -5.88
CA SER A 96 -10.23 20.12 -6.27
C SER A 96 -9.66 18.76 -6.67
N ASP A 97 -8.42 18.74 -7.15
CA ASP A 97 -7.75 17.52 -7.64
C ASP A 97 -7.46 16.50 -6.53
N ILE A 98 -7.35 16.95 -5.27
CA ILE A 98 -6.95 16.11 -4.12
C ILE A 98 -8.08 15.89 -3.11
N SER A 99 -9.34 16.16 -3.48
CA SER A 99 -10.51 16.04 -2.59
C SER A 99 -10.30 16.72 -1.23
N LEU A 100 -9.67 17.90 -1.24
CA LEU A 100 -9.41 18.67 -0.02
C LEU A 100 -10.74 19.05 0.64
N THR A 101 -10.88 18.73 1.92
CA THR A 101 -12.05 19.08 2.73
C THR A 101 -11.64 20.10 3.78
N TRP A 102 -12.45 21.15 3.96
CA TRP A 102 -12.22 22.19 4.96
C TRP A 102 -13.41 22.33 5.90
N ASP A 103 -13.14 22.19 7.20
CA ASP A 103 -14.09 22.51 8.26
C ASP A 103 -13.77 23.89 8.85
N SER A 104 -14.61 24.87 8.54
CA SER A 104 -14.47 26.23 9.06
C SER A 104 -14.71 26.35 10.56
N THR A 105 -15.37 25.37 11.19
CA THR A 105 -15.70 25.36 12.62
C THR A 105 -14.47 25.02 13.44
N ASN A 106 -13.83 23.90 13.11
CA ASN A 106 -12.64 23.40 13.78
C ASN A 106 -11.33 23.96 13.18
N GLN A 107 -11.43 24.68 12.05
CA GLN A 107 -10.30 25.18 11.27
C GLN A 107 -9.36 24.04 10.83
N THR A 108 -9.95 22.91 10.46
CA THR A 108 -9.23 21.70 10.07
C THR A 108 -9.39 21.44 8.57
N ALA A 109 -8.28 21.10 7.94
CA ALA A 109 -8.22 20.64 6.57
C ALA A 109 -7.86 19.15 6.55
N SER A 110 -8.46 18.39 5.64
CA SER A 110 -8.10 17.00 5.41
C SER A 110 -8.15 16.64 3.94
N PHE A 111 -7.27 15.73 3.54
CA PHE A 111 -7.28 15.16 2.18
C PHE A 111 -6.86 13.69 2.22
N VAL A 112 -7.18 12.98 1.15
CA VAL A 112 -6.78 11.59 0.93
C VAL A 112 -6.02 11.50 -0.38
N LEU A 113 -4.83 10.91 -0.34
CA LEU A 113 -4.05 10.61 -1.52
C LEU A 113 -4.05 9.10 -1.76
N ASP A 114 -4.78 8.65 -2.78
CA ASP A 114 -4.76 7.26 -3.22
C ASP A 114 -3.41 6.91 -3.85
N TYR A 115 -2.82 5.80 -3.41
CA TYR A 115 -1.57 5.28 -3.98
C TYR A 115 -1.69 3.82 -4.45
N SER A 116 -2.83 3.18 -4.17
CA SER A 116 -3.21 1.88 -4.71
C SER A 116 -4.72 1.78 -4.85
N ASP A 117 -5.21 0.73 -5.52
CA ASP A 117 -6.65 0.51 -5.75
C ASP A 117 -7.50 0.32 -4.48
N SER A 118 -6.85 0.10 -3.32
CA SER A 118 -7.54 -0.16 -2.06
C SER A 118 -6.97 0.62 -0.88
N GLN A 119 -5.91 1.40 -1.07
CA GLN A 119 -5.25 2.14 0.01
C GLN A 119 -4.92 3.55 -0.42
N GLY A 120 -5.17 4.47 0.50
CA GLY A 120 -4.78 5.87 0.41
C GLY A 120 -4.16 6.36 1.71
N LEU A 121 -3.54 7.54 1.64
CA LEU A 121 -2.94 8.21 2.78
C LEU A 121 -3.85 9.36 3.21
N TYR A 122 -4.41 9.26 4.41
CA TYR A 122 -5.23 10.30 5.03
C TYR A 122 -4.34 11.24 5.84
N VAL A 123 -4.43 12.53 5.51
CA VAL A 123 -3.71 13.60 6.21
C VAL A 123 -4.72 14.62 6.69
N GLU A 124 -4.64 14.97 7.97
CA GLU A 124 -5.49 15.96 8.61
C GLU A 124 -4.65 16.91 9.46
N PHE A 125 -4.95 18.19 9.35
CA PHE A 125 -4.16 19.25 9.97
C PHE A 125 -5.03 20.45 10.27
N GLN A 126 -4.66 21.19 11.30
CA GLN A 126 -5.31 22.39 11.74
C GLN A 126 -4.57 23.62 11.20
N LEU A 127 -5.34 24.53 10.60
CA LEU A 127 -4.88 25.81 10.07
C LEU A 127 -5.61 26.93 10.80
N SER A 128 -5.21 27.13 12.05
CA SER A 128 -5.85 28.12 12.93
C SER A 128 -5.58 29.54 12.45
N TRP A 129 -6.57 30.42 12.61
CA TRP A 129 -6.39 31.85 12.36
C TRP A 129 -5.34 32.42 13.32
N PRO A 130 -4.22 33.00 12.83
CA PRO A 130 -3.27 33.67 13.69
C PRO A 130 -3.88 34.98 14.18
N ALA A 131 -3.91 35.19 15.50
CA ALA A 131 -4.14 36.53 16.03
C ALA A 131 -3.04 37.48 15.53
N GLN A 132 -3.33 38.78 15.46
CA GLN A 132 -2.53 39.82 14.80
C GLN A 132 -1.02 39.82 15.10
N ASP A 133 -0.62 39.32 16.28
CA ASP A 133 0.78 39.28 16.75
C ASP A 133 1.38 37.86 16.84
N SER A 134 0.66 36.85 16.36
CA SER A 134 1.07 35.44 16.45
C SER A 134 1.47 34.88 15.09
N SER A 135 2.56 34.11 15.07
CA SER A 135 3.00 33.42 13.86
C SER A 135 2.01 32.34 13.45
N PHE A 136 1.65 32.29 12.17
CA PHE A 136 0.86 31.20 11.60
C PHE A 136 1.55 29.85 11.89
N SER A 137 0.90 29.02 12.71
CA SER A 137 1.44 27.74 13.16
C SER A 137 0.48 26.62 12.76
N PRO A 138 0.72 25.92 11.65
CA PRO A 138 -0.07 24.75 11.28
C PRO A 138 0.21 23.60 12.24
N GLN A 139 -0.81 22.82 12.61
CA GLN A 139 -0.66 21.64 13.46
C GLN A 139 -1.11 20.40 12.68
N LEU A 140 -0.20 19.43 12.51
CA LEU A 140 -0.57 18.13 11.97
C LEU A 140 -1.34 17.33 13.04
N LEU A 141 -2.55 16.88 12.72
CA LEU A 141 -3.42 16.12 13.64
C LEU A 141 -3.31 14.63 13.38
N THR A 142 -3.44 14.23 12.11
CA THR A 142 -3.46 12.82 11.72
C THR A 142 -2.65 12.59 10.45
N TRP A 143 -1.86 11.52 10.44
CA TRP A 143 -1.19 10.98 9.26
C TRP A 143 -1.29 9.45 9.30
N LYS A 144 -2.17 8.86 8.48
CA LYS A 144 -2.42 7.42 8.54
C LYS A 144 -2.84 6.84 7.19
N THR A 145 -2.49 5.57 6.97
CA THR A 145 -3.03 4.80 5.86
C THR A 145 -4.49 4.46 6.12
N VAL A 146 -5.34 4.65 5.10
CA VAL A 146 -6.76 4.29 5.10
C VAL A 146 -7.07 3.36 3.94
N THR A 147 -8.06 2.50 4.11
CA THR A 147 -8.56 1.66 3.02
C THR A 147 -9.56 2.47 2.20
N THR A 148 -9.29 2.65 0.92
CA THR A 148 -10.13 3.44 -0.02
C THR A 148 -10.94 2.59 -0.99
N GLY A 149 -10.70 1.27 -1.00
CA GLY A 149 -11.49 0.32 -1.77
C GLY A 149 -12.89 0.09 -1.19
N THR A 150 -13.89 -0.09 -2.06
CA THR A 150 -15.25 -0.50 -1.66
C THR A 150 -15.22 -1.90 -1.03
N TRP A 151 -15.38 -1.96 0.29
CA TRP A 151 -15.58 -3.22 1.02
C TRP A 151 -16.88 -3.89 0.53
N ASN A 152 -16.75 -4.95 -0.29
CA ASN A 152 -17.88 -5.80 -0.67
C ASN A 152 -17.83 -7.09 0.18
N PRO A 153 -18.56 -7.19 1.30
CA PRO A 153 -18.55 -8.38 2.12
C PRO A 153 -19.16 -9.54 1.32
N ASN A 154 -18.37 -10.56 1.02
CA ASN A 154 -18.87 -11.80 0.45
C ASN A 154 -19.66 -12.56 1.53
N ASN A 155 -20.96 -12.24 1.64
CA ASN A 155 -21.89 -12.86 2.61
C ASN A 155 -22.30 -14.29 2.25
N ARG A 156 -21.66 -14.96 1.28
CA ARG A 156 -21.96 -16.36 0.97
C ARG A 156 -21.13 -17.29 1.86
N GLN A 157 -21.57 -17.48 3.09
CA GLN A 157 -21.14 -18.64 3.88
C GLN A 157 -22.04 -19.84 3.55
N PRO A 158 -21.47 -21.03 3.25
CA PRO A 158 -22.26 -22.24 3.17
C PRO A 158 -22.82 -22.54 4.56
N VAL A 159 -24.15 -22.46 4.71
CA VAL A 159 -24.84 -22.83 5.95
C VAL A 159 -24.65 -24.33 6.15
N TYR A 160 -24.00 -24.71 7.25
CA TYR A 160 -23.91 -26.10 7.69
C TYR A 160 -25.32 -26.60 7.98
N LYS A 161 -25.86 -27.45 7.10
CA LYS A 161 -27.07 -28.22 7.37
C LYS A 161 -26.60 -29.51 8.04
N GLY A 162 -26.70 -29.57 9.37
CA GLY A 162 -26.30 -30.74 10.13
C GLY A 162 -26.94 -32.02 9.58
N GLU A 163 -26.25 -33.14 9.73
CA GLU A 163 -26.74 -34.46 9.33
C GLU A 163 -28.09 -34.72 10.01
N GLN A 164 -29.14 -34.89 9.19
CA GLN A 164 -30.42 -35.37 9.68
C GLN A 164 -30.26 -36.86 10.02
N SER A 165 -30.14 -37.17 11.31
CA SER A 165 -30.34 -38.51 11.85
C SER A 165 -31.81 -38.81 12.05
#